data_AF-A0A3M1D102-F1
#
_entry.id   AF-A0A3M1D102-F1
#
_cell.length_a   1.000
_cell.length_b   1.000
_cell.length_c   1.000
_cell.angle_alpha   90.00
_cell.angle_beta   90.00
_cell.angle_gamma   90.00
#
_symmetry.space_group_name_H-M   'P 1'
#
loop_
_entity.id
_entity.type
_entity.pdbx_description
1 polymer ?
#
loop_
_entity_poly.entity_id
_entity_poly.type
_entity_poly.pdbx_seq_one_letter_code
_entity_poly.pdbx_strand_id
1 'polypeptide(L)'
;MVDEETAAYDDDGDGYTELAGDCDDGYALTFPGATELADGRDNDCNGLVDDGTELYDDDGDGYAESEGDCDDDNDDIHPGATETCGDGVDNDCNGYADEEGASGCTVYYRDYDGDGYGDPDLSACLCSASDPYTSRYDNDCYDYNANANPAATGYFTTSRGDGSYDYNCDGRESEYYTARGDCDFELLELDCILTTGWEGSTPDCGDPSRYVTGCTTLDLLGIPYGCTNDTSTYTQACH
;
A
#
# COMPACT_ATOMS: atom_id res chain seq x y z
N MET A 1 -10.24 0.14 66.82
CA MET A 1 -10.39 -0.11 68.27
C MET A 1 -9.39 0.83 68.94
N VAL A 2 -8.81 0.52 70.09
CA VAL A 2 -8.15 1.51 70.95
C VAL A 2 -6.81 1.92 70.34
N ASP A 3 -6.74 3.12 69.77
CA ASP A 3 -5.47 3.84 69.58
C ASP A 3 -4.90 4.09 70.99
N GLU A 4 -3.90 3.31 71.38
CA GLU A 4 -3.18 3.46 72.63
C GLU A 4 -1.95 4.37 72.46
N GLU A 5 -2.04 5.48 71.70
CA GLU A 5 -1.08 6.61 71.62
C GLU A 5 0.42 6.23 71.67
N THR A 6 0.82 5.03 71.25
CA THR A 6 2.18 4.51 71.41
C THR A 6 2.66 3.88 70.13
N ALA A 7 3.35 4.70 69.34
CA ALA A 7 4.03 4.37 68.10
C ALA A 7 5.02 3.19 68.12
N ALA A 8 5.20 2.52 69.27
CA ALA A 8 6.17 1.46 69.49
C ALA A 8 5.54 0.08 69.76
N TYR A 9 4.21 0.00 69.75
CA TYR A 9 3.48 -1.26 69.85
C TYR A 9 2.98 -1.65 68.45
N ASP A 10 2.78 -2.94 68.24
CA ASP A 10 2.30 -3.57 66.98
C ASP A 10 0.85 -3.99 67.26
N ASP A 11 -0.11 -3.11 66.93
CA ASP A 11 -1.52 -3.25 67.33
C ASP A 11 -2.27 -4.35 66.56
N ASP A 12 -1.89 -4.63 65.31
CA ASP A 12 -2.56 -5.59 64.43
C ASP A 12 -1.83 -6.93 64.26
N GLY A 13 -0.57 -7.01 64.68
CA GLY A 13 0.24 -8.22 64.75
C GLY A 13 0.92 -8.63 63.44
N ASP A 14 1.15 -7.71 62.50
CA ASP A 14 1.87 -7.99 61.26
C ASP A 14 3.41 -7.93 61.41
N GLY A 15 3.89 -7.43 62.55
CA GLY A 15 5.31 -7.32 62.89
C GLY A 15 5.94 -5.97 62.59
N TYR A 16 5.17 -4.99 62.13
CA TYR A 16 5.54 -3.59 62.00
C TYR A 16 4.89 -2.76 63.11
N THR A 17 5.41 -1.55 63.29
CA THR A 17 4.92 -0.58 64.27
C THR A 17 4.93 0.78 63.58
N GLU A 18 4.20 1.78 64.05
CA GLU A 18 4.30 3.15 63.50
C GLU A 18 5.76 3.65 63.38
N LEU A 19 6.63 3.36 64.37
CA LEU A 19 8.05 3.72 64.33
C LEU A 19 8.87 2.93 63.29
N ALA A 20 8.39 1.75 62.92
CA ALA A 20 8.99 0.91 61.88
C ALA A 20 8.50 1.28 60.46
N GLY A 21 7.59 2.25 60.34
CA GLY A 21 7.08 2.76 59.06
C GLY A 21 5.67 2.28 58.71
N ASP A 22 4.98 1.60 59.63
CA ASP A 22 3.57 1.26 59.45
C ASP A 22 2.70 2.53 59.40
N CYS A 23 1.88 2.65 58.37
CA CYS A 23 1.00 3.78 58.11
C CYS A 23 -0.45 3.53 58.57
N ASP A 24 -0.85 2.30 58.90
CA ASP A 24 -2.11 1.94 59.57
C ASP A 24 -1.91 0.73 60.50
N ASP A 25 -1.33 1.00 61.68
CA ASP A 25 -1.01 0.03 62.76
C ASP A 25 -2.25 -0.76 63.29
N GLY A 26 -3.45 -0.42 62.82
CA GLY A 26 -4.70 -1.12 63.12
C GLY A 26 -5.14 -2.14 62.07
N TYR A 27 -4.37 -2.34 60.99
CA TYR A 27 -4.73 -3.18 59.86
C TYR A 27 -3.55 -3.97 59.28
N ALA A 28 -3.45 -5.25 59.68
CA ALA A 28 -2.32 -6.16 59.40
C ALA A 28 -1.98 -6.47 57.92
N LEU A 29 -2.68 -5.84 56.97
CA LEU A 29 -2.35 -5.89 55.55
C LEU A 29 -1.71 -4.58 55.06
N THR A 30 -1.50 -3.61 55.96
CA THR A 30 -0.88 -2.32 55.67
C THR A 30 0.46 -2.24 56.42
N PHE A 31 1.56 -2.42 55.72
CA PHE A 31 2.91 -2.34 56.26
C PHE A 31 3.94 -2.08 55.15
N PRO A 32 5.13 -1.53 55.47
CA PRO A 32 6.19 -1.27 54.49
C PRO A 32 6.49 -2.44 53.55
N GLY A 33 6.21 -2.26 52.26
CA GLY A 33 6.45 -3.26 51.21
C GLY A 33 5.45 -4.42 51.17
N ALA A 34 4.24 -4.24 51.72
CA ALA A 34 3.10 -5.11 51.41
C ALA A 34 2.77 -5.08 49.90
N THR A 35 1.90 -5.98 49.45
CA THR A 35 1.33 -5.89 48.11
C THR A 35 0.03 -5.11 48.20
N GLU A 36 -0.13 -4.13 47.31
CA GLU A 36 -1.33 -3.32 47.21
C GLU A 36 -2.57 -4.16 46.88
N LEU A 37 -3.69 -3.72 47.45
CA LEU A 37 -5.02 -4.23 47.21
C LEU A 37 -5.87 -3.06 46.74
N ALA A 38 -6.78 -3.29 45.77
CA ALA A 38 -7.76 -2.29 45.34
C ALA A 38 -8.85 -2.05 46.41
N ASP A 39 -8.46 -1.57 47.59
CA ASP A 39 -9.32 -1.32 48.75
C ASP A 39 -9.32 0.15 49.20
N GLY A 40 -8.62 1.02 48.46
CA GLY A 40 -8.53 2.46 48.69
C GLY A 40 -7.57 2.82 49.83
N ARG A 41 -6.58 1.95 50.11
CA ARG A 41 -5.57 2.14 51.15
C ARG A 41 -4.19 2.03 50.52
N ASP A 42 -3.24 2.72 51.14
CA ASP A 42 -1.81 2.55 50.88
C ASP A 42 -1.36 1.36 51.73
N ASN A 43 -1.35 0.15 51.15
CA ASN A 43 -1.01 -1.07 51.88
C ASN A 43 0.50 -1.19 52.11
N ASP A 44 1.32 -0.68 51.20
CA ASP A 44 2.77 -0.82 51.26
C ASP A 44 3.48 0.38 51.93
N CYS A 45 2.70 1.39 52.32
CA CYS A 45 3.12 2.63 52.96
C CYS A 45 4.10 3.48 52.12
N ASN A 46 4.01 3.41 50.79
CA ASN A 46 4.86 4.17 49.88
C ASN A 46 4.32 5.58 49.57
N GLY A 47 3.07 5.88 49.94
CA GLY A 47 2.38 7.15 49.73
C GLY A 47 1.51 7.22 48.47
N LEU A 48 1.42 6.13 47.71
CA LEU A 48 0.48 5.90 46.63
C LEU A 48 -0.62 4.95 47.15
N VAL A 49 -1.80 5.02 46.57
CA VAL A 49 -2.94 4.22 47.01
C VAL A 49 -3.30 3.30 45.87
N ASP A 50 -3.36 2.00 46.16
CA ASP A 50 -3.71 0.94 45.21
C ASP A 50 -2.74 0.83 43.99
N ASP A 51 -1.46 1.24 44.07
CA ASP A 51 -0.49 1.09 42.98
C ASP A 51 -0.14 -0.37 42.68
N GLY A 52 0.11 -0.74 41.42
CA GLY A 52 0.25 -2.16 41.04
C GLY A 52 -1.06 -2.94 41.05
N THR A 53 -2.21 -2.24 40.97
CA THR A 53 -3.54 -2.84 40.87
C THR A 53 -4.31 -2.27 39.69
N GLU A 54 -5.31 -3.01 39.20
CA GLU A 54 -6.13 -2.66 38.02
C GLU A 54 -6.82 -1.27 38.07
N LEU A 55 -6.79 -0.56 39.21
CA LEU A 55 -7.46 0.74 39.40
C LEU A 55 -6.51 1.94 39.40
N TYR A 56 -5.20 1.69 39.49
CA TYR A 56 -4.18 2.73 39.49
C TYR A 56 -3.54 2.78 38.10
N ASP A 57 -3.10 3.97 37.71
CA ASP A 57 -2.43 4.26 36.44
C ASP A 57 -0.92 4.21 36.72
N ASP A 58 -0.33 3.02 36.53
CA ASP A 58 1.02 2.66 36.98
C ASP A 58 2.12 3.37 36.16
N ASP A 59 1.89 3.66 34.87
CA ASP A 59 2.84 4.35 33.99
C ASP A 59 2.61 5.87 33.86
N GLY A 60 1.43 6.36 34.22
CA GLY A 60 1.10 7.78 34.30
C GLY A 60 0.66 8.41 32.98
N ASP A 61 0.17 7.64 32.00
CA ASP A 61 -0.39 8.18 30.76
C ASP A 61 -1.84 8.66 30.87
N GLY A 62 -2.50 8.31 31.98
CA GLY A 62 -3.87 8.70 32.30
C GLY A 62 -4.91 7.61 32.09
N TYR A 63 -4.53 6.36 31.86
CA TYR A 63 -5.39 5.19 31.78
C TYR A 63 -4.88 4.09 32.71
N ALA A 64 -5.78 3.52 33.52
CA ALA A 64 -5.52 2.28 34.26
C ALA A 64 -6.03 1.05 33.47
N GLU A 65 -5.67 -0.19 33.85
CA GLU A 65 -6.18 -1.39 33.16
C GLU A 65 -7.71 -1.48 33.20
N SER A 66 -8.33 -1.06 34.32
CA SER A 66 -9.80 -1.01 34.44
C SER A 66 -10.45 0.02 33.51
N GLU A 67 -9.68 0.96 32.98
CA GLU A 67 -10.10 1.98 32.01
C GLU A 67 -9.84 1.56 30.55
N GLY A 68 -9.20 0.42 30.36
CA GLY A 68 -8.95 -0.19 29.05
C GLY A 68 -7.50 -0.17 28.62
N ASP A 69 -6.57 0.19 29.53
CA ASP A 69 -5.16 0.01 29.27
C ASP A 69 -4.81 -1.49 29.09
N CYS A 70 -4.03 -1.78 28.07
CA CYS A 70 -3.60 -3.12 27.73
C CYS A 70 -2.16 -3.42 28.16
N ASP A 71 -1.38 -2.41 28.57
CA ASP A 71 -0.03 -2.52 29.14
C ASP A 71 0.29 -1.33 30.07
N ASP A 72 -0.33 -1.30 31.27
CA ASP A 72 -0.20 -0.24 32.32
C ASP A 72 1.22 0.01 32.85
N ASP A 73 2.21 -0.75 32.38
CA ASP A 73 3.62 -0.57 32.69
C ASP A 73 4.34 0.31 31.63
N ASN A 74 3.62 0.82 30.61
CA ASN A 74 4.20 1.44 29.41
C ASN A 74 3.35 2.57 28.81
N ASP A 75 3.74 3.81 29.11
CA ASP A 75 3.07 5.07 28.72
C ASP A 75 2.93 5.35 27.20
N ASP A 76 3.50 4.49 26.35
CA ASP A 76 3.33 4.53 24.89
C ASP A 76 2.21 3.58 24.39
N ILE A 77 1.63 2.74 25.25
CA ILE A 77 0.58 1.76 24.94
C ILE A 77 -0.66 2.05 25.78
N HIS A 78 -1.66 2.66 25.17
CA HIS A 78 -2.87 3.06 25.88
C HIS A 78 -4.02 3.37 24.93
N PRO A 79 -5.28 3.47 25.41
CA PRO A 79 -6.42 3.83 24.58
C PRO A 79 -6.18 5.07 23.71
N GLY A 80 -6.15 4.86 22.39
CA GLY A 80 -5.97 5.93 21.41
C GLY A 80 -4.53 6.42 21.20
N ALA A 81 -3.51 5.68 21.65
CA ALA A 81 -2.14 5.89 21.23
C ALA A 81 -1.97 5.74 19.70
N THR A 82 -0.77 6.02 19.18
CA THR A 82 -0.49 5.84 17.75
C THR A 82 0.21 4.51 17.50
N GLU A 83 -0.44 3.64 16.73
CA GLU A 83 0.14 2.39 16.24
C GLU A 83 1.53 2.55 15.61
N THR A 84 2.43 1.60 15.87
CA THR A 84 3.78 1.57 15.31
C THR A 84 3.94 0.40 14.35
N CYS A 85 4.19 0.68 13.07
CA CYS A 85 4.29 -0.38 12.08
C CYS A 85 5.43 -1.38 12.33
N GLY A 86 5.05 -2.66 12.38
CA GLY A 86 5.92 -3.82 12.35
C GLY A 86 6.46 -4.25 13.71
N ASP A 87 5.95 -3.71 14.81
CA ASP A 87 6.24 -4.20 16.16
C ASP A 87 5.28 -5.32 16.60
N GLY A 88 4.11 -5.42 15.97
CA GLY A 88 3.08 -6.41 16.26
C GLY A 88 2.37 -6.20 17.60
N VAL A 89 2.39 -4.97 18.11
CA VAL A 89 1.75 -4.54 19.36
C VAL A 89 0.48 -3.74 19.02
N ASP A 90 -0.56 -3.92 19.81
CA ASP A 90 -1.77 -3.09 19.80
C ASP A 90 -1.47 -1.89 20.71
N ASN A 91 -0.89 -0.83 20.16
CA ASN A 91 -0.46 0.33 20.93
C ASN A 91 -1.66 1.14 21.40
N ASP A 92 -2.76 1.18 20.64
CA ASP A 92 -3.92 2.00 20.95
C ASP A 92 -5.03 1.26 21.73
N CYS A 93 -4.75 0.01 22.12
CA CYS A 93 -5.61 -0.91 22.87
C CYS A 93 -7.00 -1.13 22.25
N ASN A 94 -7.11 -1.10 20.91
CA ASN A 94 -8.39 -1.27 20.21
C ASN A 94 -8.71 -2.73 19.82
N GLY A 95 -7.76 -3.64 20.04
CA GLY A 95 -7.84 -5.08 19.71
C GLY A 95 -7.18 -5.48 18.39
N TYR A 96 -6.50 -4.57 17.70
CA TYR A 96 -5.77 -4.80 16.46
C TYR A 96 -4.37 -4.19 16.58
N ALA A 97 -3.43 -4.72 15.79
CA ALA A 97 -2.05 -4.23 15.75
C ALA A 97 -1.68 -3.92 14.31
N ASP A 98 -0.77 -2.98 14.11
CA ASP A 98 -0.18 -2.64 12.80
C ASP A 98 -1.23 -2.19 11.75
N GLU A 99 -2.26 -1.44 12.15
CA GLU A 99 -3.34 -1.04 11.23
C GLU A 99 -2.95 0.03 10.20
N GLU A 100 -3.87 0.29 9.28
CA GLU A 100 -3.73 1.33 8.27
C GLU A 100 -3.51 2.71 8.92
N GLY A 101 -2.45 3.38 8.48
CA GLY A 101 -2.08 4.71 8.97
C GLY A 101 -1.14 4.72 10.17
N ALA A 102 -0.71 3.55 10.65
CA ALA A 102 0.29 3.43 11.71
C ALA A 102 1.60 4.19 11.39
N SER A 103 2.27 4.65 12.43
CA SER A 103 3.55 5.37 12.33
C SER A 103 4.61 4.51 11.62
N GLY A 104 5.31 5.10 10.65
CA GLY A 104 6.29 4.38 9.84
C GLY A 104 5.68 3.54 8.71
N CYS A 105 4.38 3.64 8.46
CA CYS A 105 3.72 2.96 7.35
C CYS A 105 4.30 3.34 5.98
N THR A 106 4.07 2.44 5.04
CA THR A 106 4.53 2.53 3.67
C THR A 106 3.32 2.70 2.74
N VAL A 107 3.36 3.67 1.82
CA VAL A 107 2.24 3.91 0.89
C VAL A 107 2.18 2.82 -0.19
N TYR A 108 1.15 2.00 -0.21
CA TYR A 108 0.89 1.05 -1.28
C TYR A 108 -0.24 1.54 -2.17
N TYR A 109 -0.16 1.22 -3.45
CA TYR A 109 -1.15 1.55 -4.47
C TYR A 109 -1.95 0.31 -4.81
N ARG A 110 -3.23 0.51 -5.14
CA ARG A 110 -4.12 -0.58 -5.54
C ARG A 110 -3.60 -1.17 -6.85
N ASP A 111 -3.42 -2.49 -6.88
CA ASP A 111 -2.93 -3.23 -8.05
C ASP A 111 -3.93 -4.36 -8.32
N TYR A 112 -4.97 -4.01 -9.07
CA TYR A 112 -6.16 -4.82 -9.25
C TYR A 112 -5.97 -5.91 -10.31
N ASP A 113 -5.15 -5.66 -11.33
CA ASP A 113 -4.86 -6.63 -12.39
C ASP A 113 -3.58 -7.47 -12.15
N GLY A 114 -2.77 -7.11 -11.16
CA GLY A 114 -1.64 -7.90 -10.68
C GLY A 114 -0.38 -7.78 -11.53
N ASP A 115 -0.20 -6.67 -12.25
CA ASP A 115 1.00 -6.44 -13.07
C ASP A 115 2.18 -5.80 -12.32
N GLY A 116 1.93 -5.38 -11.07
CA GLY A 116 2.92 -4.80 -10.17
C GLY A 116 3.03 -3.28 -10.25
N TYR A 117 2.18 -2.63 -11.04
CA TYR A 117 1.92 -1.19 -11.01
C TYR A 117 0.55 -0.94 -10.39
N GLY A 118 0.37 0.23 -9.79
CA GLY A 118 -0.89 0.53 -9.11
C GLY A 118 -1.48 1.87 -9.51
N ASP A 119 -2.78 1.98 -9.28
CA ASP A 119 -3.60 3.16 -9.58
C ASP A 119 -3.14 4.37 -8.75
N PRO A 120 -2.63 5.47 -9.37
CA PRO A 120 -2.16 6.66 -8.65
C PRO A 120 -3.21 7.33 -7.78
N ASP A 121 -4.49 7.17 -8.13
CA ASP A 121 -5.59 7.82 -7.41
C ASP A 121 -6.05 7.00 -6.19
N LEU A 122 -5.51 5.79 -6.00
CA LEU A 122 -5.92 4.86 -4.94
C LEU A 122 -4.72 4.28 -4.19
N SER A 123 -4.44 4.89 -3.05
CA SER A 123 -3.38 4.47 -2.15
C SER A 123 -3.84 4.34 -0.70
N ALA A 124 -3.13 3.49 0.04
CA ALA A 124 -3.29 3.30 1.48
C ALA A 124 -1.90 3.26 2.14
N CYS A 125 -1.80 3.71 3.39
CA CYS A 125 -0.54 3.63 4.15
C CYS A 125 -0.57 2.40 5.06
N LEU A 126 0.24 1.40 4.73
CA LEU A 126 0.18 0.08 5.37
C LEU A 126 1.56 -0.34 5.90
N CYS A 127 1.58 -1.17 6.94
CA CYS A 127 2.81 -1.75 7.49
C CYS A 127 3.41 -2.84 6.58
N SER A 128 2.57 -3.50 5.79
CA SER A 128 2.97 -4.42 4.73
C SER A 128 1.97 -4.41 3.58
N ALA A 129 2.39 -4.91 2.41
CA ALA A 129 1.48 -5.07 1.27
C ALA A 129 0.33 -6.00 1.63
N SER A 130 -0.91 -5.59 1.36
CA SER A 130 -2.10 -6.40 1.58
C SER A 130 -3.17 -6.08 0.55
N ASP A 131 -3.90 -7.10 0.07
CA ASP A 131 -4.95 -6.92 -0.92
C ASP A 131 -5.96 -5.84 -0.48
N PRO A 132 -6.35 -4.91 -1.37
CA PRO A 132 -5.98 -4.80 -2.78
C PRO A 132 -4.75 -3.90 -3.07
N TYR A 133 -4.02 -3.44 -2.04
CA TYR A 133 -2.89 -2.51 -2.16
C TYR A 133 -1.55 -3.26 -2.11
N THR A 134 -1.10 -3.73 -3.27
CA THR A 134 0.10 -4.59 -3.39
C THR A 134 1.27 -3.94 -4.12
N SER A 135 1.07 -2.80 -4.79
CA SER A 135 2.11 -2.13 -5.57
C SER A 135 2.80 -0.98 -4.82
N ARG A 136 4.08 -0.77 -5.10
CA ARG A 136 4.89 0.38 -4.65
C ARG A 136 5.09 1.44 -5.73
N TYR A 137 4.55 1.20 -6.92
CA TYR A 137 4.65 2.06 -8.10
C TYR A 137 3.25 2.58 -8.45
N ASP A 138 3.14 3.88 -8.72
CA ASP A 138 1.90 4.65 -8.83
C ASP A 138 1.56 5.09 -10.25
N ASN A 139 2.05 4.35 -11.24
CA ASN A 139 2.04 4.77 -12.63
C ASN A 139 1.38 3.75 -13.55
N ASP A 140 0.40 3.02 -13.02
CA ASP A 140 -0.57 2.29 -13.83
C ASP A 140 -1.59 3.27 -14.43
N CYS A 141 -1.73 3.24 -15.74
CA CYS A 141 -2.68 4.07 -16.46
C CYS A 141 -4.04 3.38 -16.71
N TYR A 142 -4.14 2.08 -16.48
CA TYR A 142 -5.38 1.32 -16.51
C TYR A 142 -5.32 -0.02 -15.72
N ASP A 143 -5.62 0.09 -14.43
CA ASP A 143 -5.64 -0.96 -13.37
C ASP A 143 -6.58 -2.17 -13.62
N TYR A 144 -7.23 -2.24 -14.79
CA TYR A 144 -8.07 -3.38 -15.19
C TYR A 144 -7.44 -4.20 -16.33
N ASN A 145 -6.21 -3.90 -16.75
CA ASN A 145 -5.51 -4.61 -17.80
C ASN A 145 -4.00 -4.67 -17.54
N ALA A 146 -3.52 -5.84 -17.13
CA ALA A 146 -2.12 -6.10 -16.78
C ALA A 146 -1.07 -5.88 -17.90
N ASN A 147 -1.51 -5.48 -19.10
CA ASN A 147 -0.60 -5.05 -20.16
C ASN A 147 -0.42 -3.53 -20.22
N ALA A 148 -1.21 -2.77 -19.46
CA ALA A 148 -1.27 -1.32 -19.49
C ALA A 148 -0.42 -0.72 -18.37
N ASN A 149 0.91 -0.80 -18.53
CA ASN A 149 1.87 -0.33 -17.54
C ASN A 149 3.13 0.25 -18.18
N PRO A 150 3.94 1.02 -17.43
CA PRO A 150 5.17 1.65 -17.92
C PRO A 150 6.23 0.71 -18.49
N ALA A 151 6.17 -0.58 -18.16
CA ALA A 151 7.07 -1.59 -18.68
C ALA A 151 6.55 -2.26 -19.97
N ALA A 152 5.36 -1.90 -20.44
CA ALA A 152 4.77 -2.50 -21.62
C ALA A 152 5.62 -2.21 -22.87
N THR A 153 5.96 -3.29 -23.58
CA THR A 153 6.66 -3.24 -24.87
C THR A 153 5.89 -3.97 -25.96
N GLY A 154 4.60 -4.28 -25.73
CA GLY A 154 3.74 -4.97 -26.69
C GLY A 154 2.91 -3.99 -27.50
N TYR A 155 2.76 -4.24 -28.81
CA TYR A 155 1.85 -3.49 -29.66
C TYR A 155 0.52 -4.24 -29.80
N PHE A 156 -0.58 -3.56 -29.53
CA PHE A 156 -1.92 -4.15 -29.51
C PHE A 156 -2.81 -3.52 -30.58
N THR A 157 -3.68 -4.33 -31.19
CA THR A 157 -4.67 -3.88 -32.19
C THR A 157 -6.06 -3.70 -31.59
N THR A 158 -6.19 -3.87 -30.28
CA THR A 158 -7.43 -3.66 -29.52
C THR A 158 -7.14 -2.65 -28.42
N SER A 159 -8.09 -1.78 -28.10
CA SER A 159 -7.94 -0.87 -26.98
C SER A 159 -7.84 -1.65 -25.66
N ARG A 160 -7.21 -1.04 -24.66
CA ARG A 160 -6.97 -1.67 -23.36
C ARG A 160 -8.21 -1.88 -22.51
N GLY A 161 -9.34 -1.24 -22.87
CA GLY A 161 -10.65 -1.43 -22.24
C GLY A 161 -11.41 -0.12 -22.03
N ASP A 162 -10.69 0.99 -21.95
CA ASP A 162 -11.20 2.36 -21.79
C ASP A 162 -11.24 3.16 -23.11
N GLY A 163 -10.85 2.53 -24.23
CA GLY A 163 -10.76 3.15 -25.54
C GLY A 163 -9.37 3.69 -25.90
N SER A 164 -8.43 3.71 -24.96
CA SER A 164 -7.05 4.10 -25.23
C SER A 164 -6.20 2.92 -25.73
N TYR A 165 -5.15 3.26 -26.48
CA TYR A 165 -4.10 2.33 -26.92
C TYR A 165 -2.74 2.56 -26.24
N ASP A 166 -2.63 3.49 -25.29
CA ASP A 166 -1.42 3.80 -24.54
C ASP A 166 -1.16 2.74 -23.45
N TYR A 167 -0.79 1.54 -23.86
CA TYR A 167 -0.41 0.45 -22.96
C TYR A 167 0.90 0.71 -22.22
N ASN A 168 1.79 1.57 -22.72
CA ASN A 168 3.05 1.88 -22.03
C ASN A 168 2.96 3.05 -21.04
N CYS A 169 1.76 3.61 -20.83
CA CYS A 169 1.47 4.69 -19.89
C CYS A 169 2.37 5.93 -20.05
N ASP A 170 2.83 6.24 -21.27
CA ASP A 170 3.67 7.41 -21.52
C ASP A 170 2.88 8.69 -21.87
N GLY A 171 1.55 8.54 -21.95
CA GLY A 171 0.60 9.60 -22.28
C GLY A 171 0.43 9.80 -23.80
N ARG A 172 0.95 8.90 -24.63
CA ARG A 172 0.86 8.99 -26.09
C ARG A 172 0.64 7.61 -26.73
N GLU A 173 -0.40 7.53 -27.54
CA GLU A 173 -0.60 6.38 -28.42
C GLU A 173 0.49 6.35 -29.49
N SER A 174 1.30 5.29 -29.48
CA SER A 174 2.45 5.17 -30.38
C SER A 174 2.21 4.12 -31.46
N GLU A 175 2.17 4.56 -32.72
CA GLU A 175 1.95 3.72 -33.90
C GLU A 175 3.12 2.75 -34.14
N TYR A 176 2.82 1.44 -34.27
CA TYR A 176 3.82 0.44 -34.63
C TYR A 176 4.38 0.61 -36.04
N TYR A 177 3.49 0.72 -37.02
CA TYR A 177 3.84 0.88 -38.43
C TYR A 177 3.67 2.33 -38.86
N THR A 178 4.77 3.02 -39.16
CA THR A 178 4.77 4.42 -39.63
C THR A 178 5.31 4.58 -41.05
N ALA A 179 5.82 3.50 -41.65
CA ALA A 179 6.33 3.51 -43.01
C ALA A 179 5.19 3.64 -44.03
N ARG A 180 5.39 4.48 -45.05
CA ARG A 180 4.54 4.56 -46.23
C ARG A 180 5.01 3.56 -47.27
N GLY A 181 4.08 2.78 -47.80
CA GLY A 181 4.33 1.79 -48.83
C GLY A 181 3.85 2.27 -50.20
N ASP A 182 4.64 2.01 -51.21
CA ASP A 182 4.35 2.33 -52.61
C ASP A 182 5.21 1.48 -53.55
N CYS A 183 4.77 1.38 -54.80
CA CYS A 183 5.47 0.73 -55.89
C CYS A 183 5.91 1.76 -56.92
N ASP A 184 7.21 2.05 -56.92
CA ASP A 184 7.81 2.99 -57.87
C ASP A 184 8.40 2.25 -59.07
N PHE A 185 8.10 2.75 -60.27
CA PHE A 185 8.64 2.20 -61.51
C PHE A 185 10.00 2.85 -61.83
N GLU A 186 11.06 2.06 -61.79
CA GLU A 186 12.39 2.54 -62.14
C GLU A 186 12.64 2.42 -63.65
N LEU A 187 12.57 3.55 -64.36
CA LEU A 187 12.68 3.60 -65.83
C LEU A 187 14.00 3.06 -66.39
N LEU A 188 15.07 3.04 -65.60
CA LEU A 188 16.39 2.58 -66.02
C LEU A 188 16.52 1.05 -65.98
N GLU A 189 15.90 0.42 -64.98
CA GLU A 189 15.93 -1.04 -64.79
C GLU A 189 14.67 -1.73 -65.34
N LEU A 190 13.64 -0.94 -65.72
CA LEU A 190 12.31 -1.41 -66.14
C LEU A 190 11.67 -2.35 -65.09
N ASP A 191 11.94 -2.08 -63.81
CA ASP A 191 11.52 -2.91 -62.69
C ASP A 191 10.71 -2.09 -61.68
N CYS A 192 9.96 -2.79 -60.83
CA CYS A 192 9.19 -2.21 -59.74
C CYS A 192 9.97 -2.31 -58.43
N ILE A 193 10.23 -1.16 -57.81
CA ILE A 193 10.81 -1.11 -56.46
C ILE A 193 9.67 -1.11 -55.45
N LEU A 194 9.69 -2.12 -54.58
CA LEU A 194 8.77 -2.21 -53.44
C LEU A 194 9.28 -1.41 -52.25
N THR A 195 8.45 -0.49 -51.76
CA THR A 195 8.52 -0.03 -50.37
C THR A 195 7.33 -0.60 -49.61
N THR A 196 7.59 -1.34 -48.52
CA THR A 196 6.53 -1.91 -47.68
C THR A 196 6.05 -0.87 -46.66
N GLY A 197 4.74 -0.77 -46.49
CA GLY A 197 4.14 0.21 -45.58
C GLY A 197 2.67 0.46 -45.88
N TRP A 198 2.09 1.46 -45.22
CA TRP A 198 0.71 1.87 -45.48
C TRP A 198 0.56 2.52 -46.85
N GLU A 199 -0.47 2.10 -47.57
CA GLU A 199 -0.87 2.77 -48.80
C GLU A 199 -1.55 4.10 -48.45
N GLY A 200 -0.91 5.22 -48.80
CA GLY A 200 -1.44 6.55 -48.47
C GLY A 200 -0.92 7.09 -47.16
N SER A 201 -1.77 7.18 -46.13
CA SER A 201 -1.44 7.67 -44.78
C SER A 201 -1.52 6.53 -43.76
N THR A 202 -0.77 6.67 -42.66
CA THR A 202 -0.93 5.80 -41.49
C THR A 202 -2.35 5.96 -40.93
N PRO A 203 -3.10 4.86 -40.74
CA PRO A 203 -4.38 4.89 -40.05
C PRO A 203 -4.21 5.02 -38.53
N ASP A 204 -5.27 5.46 -37.84
CA ASP A 204 -5.30 5.58 -36.38
C ASP A 204 -5.20 4.19 -35.70
N CYS A 205 -4.88 4.17 -34.41
CA CYS A 205 -4.74 2.95 -33.62
C CYS A 205 -5.99 2.06 -33.69
N GLY A 206 -5.79 0.77 -34.01
CA GLY A 206 -6.88 -0.19 -34.15
C GLY A 206 -7.68 -0.10 -35.45
N ASP A 207 -7.43 0.90 -36.30
CA ASP A 207 -8.13 1.01 -37.58
C ASP A 207 -7.50 0.11 -38.66
N PRO A 208 -8.32 -0.60 -39.46
CA PRO A 208 -7.84 -1.36 -40.60
C PRO A 208 -7.60 -0.45 -41.82
N SER A 209 -6.51 -0.68 -42.54
CA SER A 209 -6.21 -0.02 -43.81
C SER A 209 -5.46 -0.93 -44.79
N ARG A 210 -5.17 -0.43 -45.99
CA ARG A 210 -4.42 -1.14 -47.03
C ARG A 210 -2.92 -1.01 -46.75
N TYR A 211 -2.24 -2.14 -46.67
CA TYR A 211 -0.78 -2.23 -46.49
C TYR A 211 -0.15 -2.83 -47.75
N VAL A 212 0.85 -2.15 -48.31
CA VAL A 212 1.57 -2.58 -49.51
C VAL A 212 2.53 -3.70 -49.16
N THR A 213 2.31 -4.87 -49.78
CA THR A 213 3.06 -6.12 -49.51
C THR A 213 3.84 -6.62 -50.71
N GLY A 214 3.57 -6.07 -51.89
CA GLY A 214 4.20 -6.48 -53.14
C GLY A 214 3.90 -5.48 -54.26
N CYS A 215 4.56 -5.69 -55.39
CA CYS A 215 4.35 -4.91 -56.61
C CYS A 215 4.07 -5.85 -57.77
N THR A 216 3.09 -5.50 -58.58
CA THR A 216 2.83 -6.14 -59.87
C THR A 216 3.23 -5.18 -61.00
N THR A 217 3.99 -5.69 -61.97
CA THR A 217 4.36 -4.95 -63.19
C THR A 217 3.16 -4.86 -64.13
N LEU A 218 2.88 -3.65 -64.63
CA LEU A 218 1.91 -3.44 -65.70
C LEU A 218 2.61 -3.57 -67.05
N ASP A 219 2.17 -4.55 -67.85
CA ASP A 219 2.72 -4.81 -69.19
C ASP A 219 1.70 -4.52 -70.29
N LEU A 220 2.14 -3.80 -71.32
CA LEU A 220 1.39 -3.63 -72.56
C LEU A 220 2.21 -4.23 -73.70
N LEU A 221 1.71 -5.31 -74.31
CA LEU A 221 2.42 -6.06 -75.35
C LEU A 221 3.79 -6.61 -74.92
N GLY A 222 3.94 -6.96 -73.63
CA GLY A 222 5.18 -7.49 -73.06
C GLY A 222 6.24 -6.44 -72.77
N ILE A 223 5.84 -5.16 -72.68
CA ILE A 223 6.71 -4.05 -72.29
C ILE A 223 6.20 -3.48 -70.96
N PRO A 224 7.02 -3.47 -69.89
CA PRO A 224 6.67 -2.85 -68.62
C PRO A 224 6.52 -1.34 -68.78
N TYR A 225 5.42 -0.77 -68.27
CA TYR A 225 5.17 0.68 -68.35
C TYR A 225 4.70 1.31 -67.02
N GLY A 226 4.62 0.52 -65.95
CA GLY A 226 4.25 1.02 -64.62
C GLY A 226 4.14 -0.10 -63.59
N CYS A 227 3.85 0.29 -62.36
CA CYS A 227 3.67 -0.61 -61.23
C CYS A 227 2.31 -0.37 -60.57
N THR A 228 1.77 -1.43 -59.95
CA THR A 228 0.61 -1.32 -59.06
C THR A 228 0.91 -1.97 -57.73
N ASN A 229 0.42 -1.35 -56.66
CA ASN A 229 0.51 -1.86 -55.30
C ASN A 229 -0.33 -3.12 -55.14
N ASP A 230 0.30 -4.21 -54.70
CA ASP A 230 -0.40 -5.38 -54.17
C ASP A 230 -0.58 -5.20 -52.67
N THR A 231 -1.83 -5.01 -52.25
CA THR A 231 -2.16 -4.66 -50.88
C THR A 231 -2.93 -5.77 -50.17
N SER A 232 -2.67 -5.90 -48.87
CA SER A 232 -3.50 -6.68 -47.94
C SER A 232 -4.09 -5.75 -46.87
N THR A 233 -5.19 -6.16 -46.23
CA THR A 233 -5.76 -5.40 -45.11
C THR A 233 -5.00 -5.73 -43.82
N TYR A 234 -4.46 -4.72 -43.16
CA TYR A 234 -3.81 -4.81 -41.85
C TYR A 234 -4.46 -3.81 -40.90
N THR A 235 -4.42 -4.10 -39.60
CA THR A 235 -4.85 -3.19 -38.55
C THR A 235 -3.63 -2.54 -37.91
N GLN A 236 -3.69 -1.22 -37.66
CA GLN A 236 -2.64 -0.51 -36.95
C GLN A 236 -2.52 -1.03 -35.51
N ALA A 237 -1.35 -1.54 -35.16
CA ALA A 237 -1.02 -1.88 -33.78
C ALA A 237 -0.40 -0.67 -33.09
N CYS A 238 -0.63 -0.54 -31.79
CA CYS A 238 -0.18 0.60 -31.00
C CYS A 238 0.35 0.20 -29.62
N HIS A 239 1.29 1.00 -29.14
CA HIS A 239 1.81 1.00 -27.79
C HIS A 239 1.06 1.98 -26.93
#